data_AF-A0A212AGV5-F1
#
_entry.id   AF-A0A212AGV5-F1
#
_cell.length_a   1.000
_cell.length_b   1.000
_cell.length_c   1.000
_cell.angle_alpha   90.00
_cell.angle_beta   90.00
_cell.angle_gamma   90.00
#
_symmetry.space_group_name_H-M   'P 1'
#
loop_
_entity.id
_entity.type
_entity.pdbx_description
1 polymer ?
#
loop_
_entity_poly.entity_id
_entity_poly.type
_entity_poly.pdbx_seq_one_letter_code
_entity_poly.pdbx_strand_id
1 'polypeptide(L)'
;MKRDVLRLEHLAGLRLDLKLNALRRETEAAETLRSEMRHLADSALLARRDDQRLGERHALWIRQRMETLNMDLANRLVRIEEARESAMRAFGQKDALSLLAAKDK
;
A
#
# COMPACT_ATOMS: atom_id res chain seq x y z
N MET A 1 -19.49 -32.89 -5.99
CA MET A 1 -20.05 -31.56 -5.62
C MET A 1 -19.50 -31.05 -4.29
N LYS A 2 -19.90 -31.58 -3.12
CA LYS A 2 -19.43 -31.08 -1.80
C LYS A 2 -17.91 -31.01 -1.64
N ARG A 3 -17.18 -32.06 -2.07
CA ARG A 3 -15.71 -32.10 -2.04
C ARG A 3 -15.06 -31.09 -2.99
N ASP A 4 -15.72 -30.76 -4.10
CA ASP A 4 -15.23 -29.80 -5.09
C ASP A 4 -15.44 -28.36 -4.59
N VAL A 5 -16.57 -28.07 -3.96
CA VAL A 5 -16.85 -26.78 -3.32
C VAL A 5 -15.86 -26.49 -2.20
N LEU A 6 -15.57 -27.47 -1.33
CA LEU A 6 -14.57 -27.33 -0.27
C LEU A 6 -13.16 -27.07 -0.81
N ARG A 7 -12.79 -27.73 -1.92
CA ARG A 7 -11.50 -27.46 -2.60
C ARG A 7 -11.45 -26.05 -3.18
N LEU A 8 -12.54 -25.59 -3.80
CA LEU A 8 -12.63 -24.23 -4.33
C LEU A 8 -12.58 -23.18 -3.22
N GLU A 9 -13.27 -23.41 -2.10
CA GLU A 9 -13.20 -22.55 -0.91
C GLU A 9 -11.76 -22.43 -0.39
N HIS A 10 -11.05 -23.56 -0.29
CA HIS A 10 -9.66 -23.56 0.14
C HIS A 10 -8.76 -22.76 -0.82
N LEU A 11 -8.90 -22.96 -2.13
CA LEU A 11 -8.14 -22.19 -3.14
C LEU A 11 -8.48 -20.70 -3.11
N ALA A 12 -9.75 -20.35 -2.87
CA ALA A 12 -10.16 -18.96 -2.70
C ALA A 12 -9.55 -18.33 -1.44
N GLY A 13 -9.41 -19.09 -0.36
CA GLY A 13 -8.67 -18.70 0.85
C GLY A 13 -7.21 -18.38 0.55
N LEU A 14 -6.48 -19.30 -0.08
CA LEU A 14 -5.08 -19.08 -0.47
C LEU A 14 -4.92 -17.86 -1.39
N ARG A 15 -5.84 -17.68 -2.34
CA ARG A 15 -5.86 -16.51 -3.21
C ARG A 15 -6.07 -15.21 -2.43
N LEU A 16 -6.99 -15.19 -1.46
CA LEU A 16 -7.22 -14.03 -0.60
C LEU A 16 -5.95 -13.68 0.19
N ASP A 17 -5.27 -14.67 0.77
CA ASP A 17 -4.03 -14.46 1.51
C ASP A 17 -2.94 -13.83 0.65
N LEU A 18 -2.78 -14.29 -0.61
CA LEU A 18 -1.86 -13.68 -1.56
C LEU A 18 -2.22 -12.22 -1.87
N LYS A 19 -3.52 -11.89 -1.98
CA LYS A 19 -3.97 -10.52 -2.23
C LYS A 19 -3.76 -9.60 -1.02
N LEU A 20 -4.03 -10.08 0.18
CA LEU A 20 -3.79 -9.35 1.42
C LEU A 20 -2.29 -9.10 1.64
N ASN A 21 -1.44 -10.08 1.33
CA ASN A 21 0.02 -9.91 1.39
C ASN A 21 0.52 -8.86 0.38
N ALA A 22 -0.03 -8.82 -0.83
CA ALA A 22 0.32 -7.78 -1.80
C ALA A 22 -0.10 -6.38 -1.31
N LEU A 23 -1.34 -6.24 -0.81
CA LEU A 23 -1.84 -4.99 -0.24
C LEU A 23 -0.98 -4.50 0.94
N ARG A 24 -0.59 -5.42 1.82
CA ARG A 24 0.30 -5.13 2.95
C ARG A 24 1.64 -4.56 2.49
N ARG A 25 2.30 -5.20 1.51
CA ARG A 25 3.60 -4.73 0.98
C ARG A 25 3.50 -3.33 0.40
N GLU A 26 2.45 -3.04 -0.37
CA GLU A 26 2.25 -1.70 -0.94
C GLU A 26 2.03 -0.65 0.16
N THR A 27 1.30 -1.02 1.22
CA THR A 27 1.05 -0.14 2.38
C THR A 27 2.32 0.13 3.17
N GLU A 28 3.12 -0.89 3.48
CA GLU A 28 4.42 -0.76 4.14
C GLU A 28 5.39 0.11 3.31
N ALA A 29 5.39 -0.06 1.98
CA ALA A 29 6.18 0.76 1.08
C ALA A 29 5.73 2.23 1.08
N ALA A 30 4.43 2.51 1.14
CA ALA A 30 3.91 3.87 1.24
C ALA A 30 4.23 4.52 2.59
N GLU A 31 4.17 3.75 3.69
CA GLU A 31 4.57 4.23 5.02
C GLU A 31 6.05 4.60 5.08
N THR A 32 6.91 3.79 4.45
CA THR A 32 8.35 4.08 4.34
C THR A 32 8.59 5.42 3.65
N LEU A 33 7.92 5.67 2.50
CA LEU A 33 8.03 6.98 1.83
C LEU A 33 7.51 8.13 2.67
N ARG A 34 6.37 7.96 3.36
CA ARG A 34 5.85 9.00 4.27
C ARG A 34 6.85 9.31 5.39
N SER A 35 7.60 8.31 5.85
CA SER A 35 8.69 8.52 6.82
C SER A 35 9.83 9.33 6.20
N GLU A 36 10.30 8.96 5.01
CA GLU A 36 11.33 9.71 4.29
C GLU A 36 10.93 11.17 4.06
N MET A 37 9.69 11.41 3.64
CA MET A 37 9.16 12.75 3.43
C MET A 37 9.11 13.57 4.72
N ARG A 38 8.75 12.95 5.86
CA ARG A 38 8.80 13.60 7.18
C ARG A 38 10.22 13.97 7.57
N HIS A 39 11.17 13.05 7.45
CA HIS A 39 12.57 13.34 7.74
C HIS A 39 13.14 14.45 6.86
N LEU A 40 12.75 14.49 5.59
CA LEU A 40 13.16 15.55 4.67
C LEU A 40 12.56 16.90 5.06
N ALA A 41 11.28 16.94 5.47
CA ALA A 41 10.63 18.14 5.96
C ALA A 41 11.28 18.64 7.27
N ASP A 42 11.60 17.75 8.21
CA ASP A 42 12.29 18.09 9.45
C ASP A 42 13.70 18.64 9.18
N SER A 43 14.43 18.00 8.27
CA SER A 43 15.76 18.46 7.84
C SER A 43 15.70 19.85 7.20
N ALA A 44 14.67 20.12 6.41
CA ALA A 44 14.43 21.43 5.81
C ALA A 44 14.15 22.53 6.84
N LEU A 45 13.42 22.19 7.90
CA LEU A 45 13.13 23.11 9.01
C LEU A 45 14.40 23.46 9.81
N LEU A 46 15.28 22.48 10.03
CA LEU A 46 16.56 22.67 10.73
C LEU A 46 17.52 23.52 9.90
N ALA A 47 17.69 23.20 8.60
CA ALA A 47 18.62 23.91 7.72
C ALA A 47 18.31 25.43 7.56
N ARG A 48 17.04 25.84 7.74
CA ARG A 48 16.64 27.26 7.73
C ARG A 48 17.19 28.07 8.91
N ARG A 49 17.61 27.42 10.01
CA ARG A 49 18.13 28.10 11.20
C ARG A 49 19.63 28.40 11.13
N ASP A 50 20.39 27.64 10.35
CA ASP A 50 21.85 27.61 10.51
C ASP A 50 22.65 28.38 9.43
N ASP A 51 22.12 28.66 8.22
CA ASP A 51 22.89 29.45 7.22
C ASP A 51 22.06 30.00 6.04
N GLN A 52 21.97 31.33 5.86
CA GLN A 52 21.10 31.97 4.86
C GLN A 52 21.52 31.76 3.38
N ARG A 53 22.82 31.55 3.10
CA ARG A 53 23.33 31.44 1.71
C ARG A 53 23.43 30.00 1.20
N LEU A 54 23.75 29.04 2.07
CA LEU A 54 23.68 27.60 1.77
C LEU A 54 22.22 27.11 1.67
N GLY A 55 21.28 27.87 2.25
CA GLY A 55 19.85 27.59 2.25
C GLY A 55 19.18 27.58 0.87
N GLU A 56 19.62 28.36 -0.12
CA GLU A 56 18.91 28.44 -1.41
C GLU A 56 19.08 27.19 -2.29
N ARG A 57 20.33 26.73 -2.49
CA ARG A 57 20.59 25.48 -3.24
C ARG A 57 20.03 24.26 -2.52
N HIS A 58 20.15 24.23 -1.20
CA HIS A 58 19.61 23.15 -0.38
C HIS A 58 18.08 23.14 -0.38
N ALA A 59 17.43 24.31 -0.30
CA ALA A 59 15.97 24.42 -0.40
C ALA A 59 15.44 24.03 -1.79
N LEU A 60 16.17 24.36 -2.86
CA LEU A 60 15.82 23.92 -4.21
C LEU A 60 15.90 22.38 -4.33
N TRP A 61 16.97 21.78 -3.79
CA TRP A 61 17.12 20.32 -3.76
C TRP A 61 16.02 19.63 -2.93
N ILE A 62 15.72 20.14 -1.73
CA ILE A 62 14.62 19.64 -0.89
C ILE A 62 13.29 19.71 -1.65
N ARG A 63 13.01 20.83 -2.34
CA ARG A 63 11.77 21.00 -3.10
C ARG A 63 11.64 19.97 -4.21
N GLN A 64 12.68 19.80 -5.04
CA GLN A 64 12.71 18.80 -6.11
C GLN A 64 12.56 17.37 -5.56
N ARG A 65 13.23 17.07 -4.44
CA ARG A 65 13.12 15.77 -3.79
C ARG A 65 11.72 15.52 -3.24
N MET A 66 11.09 16.51 -2.59
CA MET A 66 9.71 16.41 -2.12
C MET A 66 8.71 16.23 -3.26
N GLU A 67 8.89 16.91 -4.39
CA GLU A 67 8.06 16.72 -5.59
C GLU A 67 8.16 15.28 -6.12
N THR A 68 9.37 14.74 -6.18
CA THR A 68 9.60 13.34 -6.59
C THR A 68 8.92 12.36 -5.63
N LEU A 69 9.12 12.53 -4.32
CA LEU A 69 8.52 11.68 -3.30
C LEU A 69 6.98 11.78 -3.27
N ASN A 70 6.43 12.97 -3.53
CA ASN A 70 4.99 13.19 -3.65
C ASN A 70 4.40 12.40 -4.83
N MET A 71 5.05 12.45 -6.00
CA MET A 71 4.63 11.67 -7.17
C MET A 71 4.72 10.16 -6.89
N ASP A 72 5.80 9.70 -6.28
CA ASP A 72 5.97 8.29 -5.92
C ASP A 72 4.92 7.82 -4.90
N LEU A 73 4.59 8.65 -3.92
CA LEU A 73 3.54 8.39 -2.95
C LEU A 73 2.17 8.33 -3.63
N ALA A 74 1.85 9.28 -4.50
CA ALA A 74 0.58 9.29 -5.24
C ALA A 74 0.41 8.02 -6.08
N ASN A 75 1.44 7.63 -6.83
CA ASN A 75 1.45 6.40 -7.63
C ASN A 75 1.25 5.14 -6.76
N ARG A 76 1.85 5.12 -5.56
CA ARG A 76 1.66 4.00 -4.61
C ARG A 76 0.28 3.97 -3.99
N LEU A 77 -0.33 5.12 -3.69
CA LEU A 77 -1.71 5.17 -3.18
C LEU A 77 -2.70 4.59 -4.20
N VAL A 78 -2.49 4.84 -5.49
CA VAL A 78 -3.28 4.20 -6.56
C VAL A 78 -3.08 2.68 -6.53
N ARG A 79 -1.84 2.19 -6.45
CA ARG A 79 -1.57 0.73 -6.35
C ARG A 79 -2.17 0.09 -5.10
N ILE A 80 -2.17 0.79 -3.98
CA ILE A 80 -2.83 0.34 -2.74
C ILE A 80 -4.34 0.19 -2.97
N GLU A 81 -4.97 1.17 -3.62
CA GLU A 81 -6.40 1.12 -3.92
C GLU A 81 -6.73 -0.06 -4.85
N GLU A 82 -5.96 -0.25 -5.92
CA GLU A 82 -6.11 -1.39 -6.83
C GLU A 82 -5.93 -2.74 -6.11
N ALA A 83 -4.93 -2.83 -5.22
CA ALA A 83 -4.68 -4.02 -4.41
C ALA A 83 -5.83 -4.28 -3.42
N ARG A 84 -6.39 -3.22 -2.83
CA ARG A 84 -7.56 -3.27 -1.93
C ARG A 84 -8.78 -3.80 -2.64
N GLU A 85 -9.11 -3.24 -3.80
CA GLU A 85 -10.22 -3.72 -4.64
C GLU A 85 -10.03 -5.17 -5.07
N SER A 86 -8.79 -5.57 -5.40
CA SER A 86 -8.45 -6.95 -5.73
C SER A 86 -8.68 -7.90 -4.56
N ALA A 87 -8.28 -7.50 -3.35
CA ALA A 87 -8.49 -8.26 -2.12
C ALA A 87 -9.98 -8.37 -1.76
N MET A 88 -10.74 -7.28 -1.87
CA MET A 88 -12.19 -7.29 -1.61
C MET A 88 -12.93 -8.24 -2.56
N ARG A 89 -12.58 -8.26 -3.85
CA ARG A 89 -13.15 -9.22 -4.80
C ARG A 89 -12.81 -10.67 -4.44
N ALA A 90 -11.57 -10.94 -4.04
CA ALA A 90 -11.16 -12.28 -3.60
C ALA A 90 -11.89 -12.70 -2.31
N PHE A 91 -12.11 -11.77 -1.38
CA PHE A 91 -12.89 -11.99 -0.17
C PHE A 91 -14.33 -12.38 -0.51
N GLY A 92 -15.01 -11.61 -1.36
CA GLY A 92 -16.39 -11.93 -1.79
C GLY A 92 -16.52 -13.31 -2.45
N GLN A 93 -15.51 -13.73 -3.23
CA GLN A 93 -15.47 -15.08 -3.81
C GLN A 93 -15.32 -16.17 -2.73
N LYS A 94 -14.40 -15.97 -1.77
CA LYS A 94 -14.19 -16.90 -0.66
C LYS A 94 -15.44 -17.01 0.20
N ASP A 95 -16.10 -15.89 0.49
CA ASP A 95 -17.31 -15.83 1.31
C ASP A 95 -18.48 -16.56 0.63
N ALA A 96 -18.72 -16.30 -0.66
CA ALA A 96 -19.73 -17.03 -1.44
C ALA A 96 -19.48 -18.55 -1.46
N LEU A 97 -18.23 -18.98 -1.62
CA LEU A 97 -17.87 -20.40 -1.57
C LEU A 97 -18.04 -21.00 -0.17
N SER A 98 -17.75 -20.23 0.89
CA SER A 98 -17.97 -20.64 2.29
C SER A 98 -19.47 -20.87 2.56
N LEU A 99 -20.32 -19.97 2.06
CA LEU A 99 -21.78 -20.10 2.16
C LEU A 99 -22.32 -21.33 1.40
N LEU A 100 -21.79 -21.61 0.20
CA LEU A 100 -22.14 -22.80 -0.58
C LEU A 100 -21.70 -24.09 0.12
N ALA A 101 -20.48 -24.11 0.68
CA ALA A 101 -19.98 -25.26 1.45
C ALA A 101 -20.83 -25.54 2.70
N ALA A 102 -21.37 -24.48 3.32
CA ALA A 102 -22.20 -24.57 4.52
C ALA A 102 -23.66 -24.99 4.22
N LYS A 103 -24.24 -24.60 3.07
CA LYS A 103 -25.61 -24.98 2.67
C LYS A 103 -25.79 -26.47 2.38
N ASP A 104 -24.72 -27.19 2.09
CA ASP A 104 -24.70 -28.64 1.87
C ASP A 104 -24.55 -29.46 3.20
N LYS A 105 -24.75 -28.83 4.37
CA LYS A 105 -24.91 -29.50 5.68
C LYS A 105 -26.38 -29.73 5.98
#